data_AF-A0A7Y2PNG5-F1
#
_entry.id   AF-A0A7Y2PNG5-F1
#
_cell.length_a   1.000
_cell.length_b   1.000
_cell.length_c   1.000
_cell.angle_alpha   90.00
_cell.angle_beta   90.00
_cell.angle_gamma   90.00
#
_symmetry.space_group_name_H-M   'P 1'
#
loop_
_entity.id
_entity.type
_entity.pdbx_description
1 polymer ?
#
loop_
_entity_poly.entity_id
_entity_poly.type
_entity_poly.pdbx_seq_one_letter_code
_entity_poly.pdbx_strand_id
1 'polypeptide(L)'
;MNVLKRFFQDKRGDAVLLFMLFLLIFSILFMHAVYSISRGVGAREELVKICDEIALNIAASAVRMEYAQSGDLVIDTGKAYSLALNTFKDLGVPVKNVSVTVKNRYIYVTASISGEMYGAAKDITVTGIAKARDVK
;
A
#
# COMPACT_ATOMS: atom_id res chain seq x y z
N MET A 1 -45.21 21.52 -22.74
CA MET A 1 -45.92 20.80 -21.65
C MET A 1 -46.62 19.51 -22.08
N ASN A 2 -47.32 19.46 -23.23
CA ASN A 2 -48.04 18.23 -23.67
C ASN A 2 -47.14 17.02 -24.00
N VAL A 3 -45.91 17.24 -24.46
CA VAL A 3 -44.97 16.15 -24.79
C VAL A 3 -44.48 15.44 -23.53
N LEU A 4 -44.08 16.18 -22.50
CA LEU A 4 -43.72 15.63 -21.18
C LEU A 4 -44.90 14.87 -20.55
N LYS A 5 -46.12 15.40 -20.67
CA LYS A 5 -47.33 14.76 -20.12
C LYS A 5 -47.65 13.43 -20.80
N ARG A 6 -47.45 13.32 -22.11
CA ARG A 6 -47.55 12.06 -22.86
C ARG A 6 -46.42 11.09 -22.52
N PHE A 7 -45.20 11.59 -22.36
CA PHE A 7 -44.04 10.76 -22.03
C PHE A 7 -44.23 10.04 -20.69
N PHE A 8 -44.69 10.73 -19.65
CA PHE A 8 -44.98 10.14 -18.33
C PHE A 8 -46.25 9.27 -18.27
N GLN A 9 -47.10 9.26 -19.30
CA GLN A 9 -48.31 8.41 -19.35
C GLN A 9 -48.12 7.15 -20.21
N ASP A 10 -47.02 7.07 -20.96
CA ASP A 10 -46.76 6.00 -21.90
C ASP A 10 -45.81 4.98 -21.27
N LYS A 11 -46.06 3.68 -21.49
CA LYS A 11 -45.22 2.59 -20.91
C LYS A 11 -43.74 2.72 -21.28
N ARG A 12 -43.44 3.43 -22.37
CA ARG A 12 -42.10 3.75 -22.84
C ARG A 12 -41.40 4.79 -21.96
N GLY A 13 -42.11 5.77 -21.42
CA GLY A 13 -41.53 6.77 -20.53
C GLY A 13 -41.21 6.21 -19.15
N ASP A 14 -42.05 5.30 -18.63
CA ASP A 14 -41.74 4.54 -17.41
C ASP A 14 -40.46 3.71 -17.56
N ALA A 15 -40.27 3.07 -18.71
CA ALA A 15 -39.05 2.33 -19.01
C ALA A 15 -37.80 3.23 -19.04
N VAL A 16 -37.92 4.45 -19.58
CA VAL A 16 -36.82 5.43 -19.61
C VAL A 16 -36.50 5.95 -18.20
N LEU A 17 -37.52 6.18 -17.37
CA LEU A 17 -37.32 6.57 -15.96
C LEU A 17 -36.65 5.46 -15.16
N LEU A 18 -37.07 4.20 -15.34
CA LEU A 18 -36.43 3.05 -14.73
C LEU A 18 -34.97 2.90 -15.18
N PHE A 19 -34.70 3.12 -16.46
CA PHE A 19 -33.34 3.09 -16.99
C PHE A 19 -32.46 4.21 -16.41
N MET A 20 -32.98 5.44 -16.31
CA MET A 20 -32.29 6.56 -15.66
C MET A 20 -32.00 6.27 -14.19
N LEU A 21 -32.98 5.71 -13.45
CA LEU A 21 -32.80 5.31 -12.06
C LEU A 21 -31.72 4.24 -11.93
N PHE A 22 -31.74 3.24 -12.82
CA PHE A 22 -30.73 2.19 -12.86
C PHE A 22 -29.33 2.78 -13.09
N LEU A 23 -29.16 3.70 -14.04
CA LEU A 23 -27.88 4.37 -14.29
C LEU A 23 -27.38 5.17 -13.08
N LEU A 24 -28.30 5.81 -12.35
CA LEU A 24 -27.97 6.60 -11.16
C LEU A 24 -27.51 5.69 -10.01
N ILE A 25 -28.21 4.57 -9.77
CA ILE A 25 -27.80 3.57 -8.79
C ILE A 25 -26.46 2.95 -9.17
N PHE A 26 -26.29 2.60 -10.45
CA PHE A 26 -25.05 2.01 -10.96
C PHE A 26 -23.86 2.98 -10.82
N SER A 27 -24.05 4.27 -11.10
CA SER A 27 -22.97 5.26 -10.96
C SER A 27 -22.54 5.44 -9.50
N ILE A 28 -23.49 5.42 -8.55
CA ILE A 28 -23.19 5.48 -7.11
C ILE A 28 -22.40 4.22 -6.68
N LEU A 29 -22.83 3.04 -7.11
CA LEU A 29 -22.13 1.78 -6.81
C LEU A 29 -20.71 1.78 -7.40
N PHE A 30 -20.57 2.25 -8.63
CA PHE A 30 -19.27 2.35 -9.28
C PHE A 30 -18.35 3.34 -8.58
N MET A 31 -18.87 4.51 -8.17
CA MET A 31 -18.11 5.50 -7.41
C MET A 31 -17.61 4.91 -6.08
N HIS A 32 -18.46 4.17 -5.37
CA HIS A 32 -18.08 3.52 -4.12
C HIS A 32 -16.98 2.46 -4.33
N ALA A 33 -17.06 1.69 -5.41
CA ALA A 33 -16.05 0.71 -5.77
C ALA A 33 -14.71 1.38 -6.08
N VAL A 34 -14.69 2.41 -6.93
CA VAL A 34 -13.48 3.17 -7.28
C VAL A 34 -12.85 3.80 -6.04
N TYR A 35 -13.66 4.38 -5.16
CA TYR A 35 -13.18 5.01 -3.95
C TYR A 35 -12.52 4.02 -2.98
N SER A 36 -13.12 2.84 -2.79
CA SER A 36 -12.53 1.77 -1.98
C SER A 36 -11.20 1.27 -2.56
N ILE A 37 -11.13 1.07 -3.87
CA ILE A 37 -9.90 0.65 -4.57
C ILE A 37 -8.82 1.72 -4.43
N SER A 38 -9.15 3.00 -4.66
CA SER A 38 -8.20 4.10 -4.61
C SER A 38 -7.55 4.25 -3.24
N ARG A 39 -8.31 4.07 -2.15
CA ARG A 39 -7.76 4.09 -0.78
C ARG A 39 -6.78 2.95 -0.55
N GLY A 40 -7.12 1.73 -0.97
CA GLY A 40 -6.25 0.56 -0.83
C GLY A 40 -4.96 0.67 -1.64
N VAL A 41 -5.03 1.21 -2.87
CA VAL A 41 -3.85 1.44 -3.71
C VAL A 41 -2.95 2.53 -3.13
N GLY A 42 -3.52 3.66 -2.71
CA GLY A 42 -2.75 4.75 -2.09
C GLY A 42 -2.03 4.30 -0.82
N ALA A 43 -2.73 3.56 0.04
CA ALA A 43 -2.14 2.97 1.24
C ALA A 43 -0.96 2.05 0.92
N ARG A 44 -1.10 1.21 -0.11
CA ARG A 44 -0.02 0.30 -0.52
C ARG A 44 1.21 1.05 -1.00
N GLU A 45 1.03 2.15 -1.74
CA GLU A 45 2.15 2.96 -2.22
C GLU A 45 2.90 3.63 -1.07
N GLU A 46 2.18 4.20 -0.11
CA GLU A 46 2.76 4.82 1.09
C GLU A 46 3.52 3.79 1.95
N LEU A 47 2.91 2.62 2.17
CA LEU A 47 3.52 1.53 2.93
C LEU A 47 4.78 0.97 2.25
N VAL A 48 4.83 0.93 0.92
CA VAL A 48 6.06 0.56 0.18
C VAL A 48 7.16 1.58 0.42
N LYS A 49 6.86 2.89 0.36
CA LYS A 49 7.86 3.95 0.62
C LYS A 49 8.45 3.85 2.02
N ILE A 50 7.62 3.56 3.03
CA ILE A 50 8.08 3.31 4.41
C ILE A 50 9.03 2.10 4.43
N CYS A 51 8.67 1.00 3.77
CA CYS A 51 9.54 -0.17 3.71
C CYS A 51 10.88 0.11 2.99
N ASP A 52 10.86 0.90 1.92
CA ASP A 52 12.06 1.31 1.18
C ASP A 52 12.98 2.16 2.06
N GLU A 53 12.42 3.09 2.84
CA GLU A 53 13.18 3.93 3.77
C GLU A 53 13.80 3.11 4.91
N ILE A 54 13.05 2.17 5.48
CA ILE A 54 13.59 1.23 6.47
C ILE A 54 14.72 0.39 5.86
N ALA A 55 14.51 -0.14 4.66
CA ALA A 55 15.53 -0.92 3.96
C ALA A 55 16.79 -0.08 3.72
N LEU A 56 16.63 1.20 3.35
CA LEU A 56 17.74 2.14 3.12
C LEU A 56 18.50 2.45 4.42
N ASN A 57 17.79 2.62 5.54
CA ASN A 57 18.41 2.86 6.83
C ASN A 57 19.19 1.61 7.32
N ILE A 58 18.67 0.41 7.08
CA ILE A 58 19.40 -0.84 7.33
C ILE A 58 20.63 -0.90 6.41
N ALA A 59 20.49 -0.54 5.14
CA ALA A 59 21.58 -0.54 4.17
C ALA A 59 22.70 0.43 4.54
N ALA A 60 22.35 1.64 4.99
CA ALA A 60 23.30 2.65 5.44
C ALA A 60 24.02 2.23 6.74
N SER A 61 23.30 1.61 7.69
CA SER A 61 23.89 1.14 8.95
C SER A 61 24.78 -0.10 8.77
N ALA A 62 24.56 -0.90 7.74
CA ALA A 62 25.45 -1.98 7.32
C ALA A 62 26.81 -1.45 6.82
N VAL A 63 26.80 -0.23 6.25
CA VAL A 63 28.00 0.48 5.81
C VAL A 63 28.59 1.28 6.98
N ARG A 64 28.99 0.58 8.06
CA ARG A 64 29.80 1.20 9.11
C ARG A 64 31.24 1.36 8.62
N MET A 65 31.83 2.54 8.83
CA MET A 65 33.21 2.88 8.42
C MET A 65 34.27 1.87 8.90
N GLU A 66 34.01 1.13 9.98
CA GLU A 66 34.90 0.09 10.52
C GLU A 66 35.02 -1.15 9.61
N TYR A 67 34.02 -1.43 8.75
CA TYR A 67 34.01 -2.56 7.79
C TYR A 67 34.17 -2.09 6.34
N ALA A 68 34.20 -0.78 6.10
CA ALA A 68 34.51 -0.20 4.80
C ALA A 68 35.87 -0.64 4.24
N GLN A 69 36.82 -0.97 5.12
CA GLN A 69 38.15 -1.45 4.73
C GLN A 69 38.20 -2.92 4.33
N SER A 70 37.23 -3.75 4.74
CA SER A 70 37.20 -5.19 4.41
C SER A 70 36.31 -5.53 3.23
N GLY A 71 35.44 -4.61 2.78
CA GLY A 71 34.47 -4.84 1.70
C GLY A 71 33.34 -5.83 2.07
N ASP A 72 33.32 -6.31 3.31
CA ASP A 72 32.34 -7.27 3.80
C ASP A 72 31.13 -6.55 4.40
N LEU A 73 29.96 -6.85 3.84
CA LEU A 73 28.70 -6.32 4.29
C LEU A 73 28.16 -7.15 5.47
N VAL A 74 28.43 -6.72 6.70
CA VAL A 74 27.90 -7.40 7.89
C VAL A 74 26.60 -6.74 8.32
N ILE A 75 25.47 -7.42 8.09
CA ILE A 75 24.15 -6.99 8.56
C ILE A 75 23.77 -7.82 9.77
N ASP A 76 23.62 -7.15 10.91
CA ASP A 76 22.97 -7.72 12.08
C ASP A 76 21.46 -7.77 11.85
N THR A 77 20.96 -8.95 11.49
CA THR A 77 19.54 -9.17 11.18
C THR A 77 18.63 -8.94 12.38
N GLY A 78 19.13 -9.13 13.61
CA GLY A 78 18.36 -8.86 14.83
C GLY A 78 18.13 -7.37 15.03
N LYS A 79 19.18 -6.56 14.89
CA LYS A 79 19.06 -5.10 14.93
C LYS A 79 18.24 -4.55 13.77
N ALA A 80 18.41 -5.10 12.57
CA ALA A 80 17.64 -4.70 11.40
C ALA A 80 16.14 -4.97 11.57
N TYR A 81 15.79 -6.12 12.15
CA TYR A 81 14.41 -6.46 12.51
C TYR A 81 13.85 -5.51 13.57
N SER A 82 14.59 -5.27 14.67
CA SER A 82 14.15 -4.34 15.72
C SER A 82 13.97 -2.92 15.20
N LEU A 83 14.86 -2.45 14.32
CA LEU A 83 14.74 -1.15 13.67
C LEU A 83 13.44 -1.07 12.86
N ALA A 84 13.19 -2.05 11.99
CA ALA A 84 11.98 -2.09 11.18
C ALA A 84 10.71 -2.09 12.04
N LEU A 85 10.64 -2.95 13.07
CA LEU A 85 9.50 -3.04 13.97
C LEU A 85 9.26 -1.72 14.74
N ASN A 86 10.33 -1.11 15.26
CA ASN A 86 10.23 0.15 15.99
C ASN A 86 9.78 1.29 15.08
N THR A 87 10.34 1.40 13.86
CA THR A 87 9.92 2.43 12.90
C THR A 87 8.43 2.32 12.57
N PHE A 88 7.90 1.12 12.33
CA PHE A 88 6.46 0.95 12.12
C PHE A 88 5.63 1.33 13.34
N LYS A 89 6.11 1.01 14.56
CA LYS A 89 5.45 1.36 15.81
C LYS A 89 5.43 2.88 16.03
N ASP A 90 6.53 3.56 15.75
CA ASP A 90 6.67 5.02 15.89
C ASP A 90 5.77 5.76 14.89
N LEU A 91 5.59 5.19 13.69
CA LEU A 91 4.65 5.68 12.68
C LEU A 91 3.18 5.32 12.99
N GLY A 92 2.91 4.58 14.08
CA GLY A 92 1.56 4.16 14.46
C GLY A 92 0.94 3.12 13.51
N VAL A 93 1.75 2.45 12.69
CA VAL A 93 1.28 1.47 11.70
C VAL A 93 1.16 0.09 12.38
N PRO A 94 -0.04 -0.52 12.42
CA PRO A 94 -0.28 -1.80 13.08
C PRO A 94 0.15 -2.95 12.18
N VAL A 95 1.41 -3.34 12.31
CA VAL A 95 1.99 -4.43 11.53
C VAL A 95 1.75 -5.76 12.23
N LYS A 96 1.18 -6.73 11.51
CA LYS A 96 0.98 -8.11 11.99
C LYS A 96 2.29 -8.90 11.98
N ASN A 97 3.10 -8.69 10.94
CA ASN A 97 4.38 -9.36 10.79
C ASN A 97 5.36 -8.50 9.97
N VAL A 98 6.63 -8.52 10.36
CA VAL A 98 7.74 -7.88 9.64
C VAL A 98 8.79 -8.96 9.38
N SER A 99 9.42 -8.94 8.21
CA SER A 99 10.60 -9.74 7.95
C SER A 99 11.66 -8.91 7.23
N VAL A 100 12.92 -9.19 7.53
CA VAL A 100 14.07 -8.58 6.88
C VAL A 100 14.91 -9.69 6.29
N THR A 101 15.18 -9.61 4.99
CA THR A 101 16.00 -10.59 4.27
C THR A 101 17.13 -9.87 3.54
N VAL A 102 18.33 -10.44 3.55
CA VAL A 102 19.48 -9.93 2.80
C VAL A 102 19.82 -10.92 1.70
N LYS A 103 19.87 -10.46 0.44
CA LYS A 103 20.26 -11.27 -0.70
C LYS A 103 21.04 -10.44 -1.71
N ASN A 104 22.22 -10.90 -2.14
CA ASN A 104 23.03 -10.23 -3.17
C ASN A 104 23.27 -8.72 -2.90
N ARG A 105 23.52 -8.34 -1.64
CA ARG A 105 23.66 -6.94 -1.17
C ARG A 105 22.39 -6.09 -1.26
N TYR A 106 21.23 -6.70 -1.51
CA TYR A 106 19.94 -6.07 -1.36
C TYR A 106 19.33 -6.47 -0.02
N ILE A 107 18.76 -5.49 0.65
CA ILE A 107 17.94 -5.65 1.84
C ILE A 107 16.50 -5.53 1.43
N TYR A 108 15.73 -6.55 1.78
CA TYR A 108 14.29 -6.64 1.57
C TYR A 108 13.62 -6.52 2.92
N VAL A 109 12.71 -5.56 3.06
CA VAL A 109 11.89 -5.39 4.26
C VAL A 109 10.45 -5.66 3.85
N THR A 110 9.88 -6.77 4.33
CA THR A 110 8.50 -7.14 4.05
C THR A 110 7.66 -6.90 5.29
N ALA A 111 6.54 -6.22 5.13
CA ALA A 111 5.59 -5.97 6.21
C ALA A 111 4.18 -6.41 5.80
N SER A 112 3.47 -7.03 6.74
CA SER A 112 2.06 -7.41 6.59
C SER A 112 1.22 -6.55 7.52
N ILE A 113 0.43 -5.65 6.95
CA ILE A 113 -0.39 -4.68 7.68
C ILE A 113 -1.87 -5.04 7.57
N SER A 114 -2.65 -4.82 8.63
CA SER A 114 -4.09 -5.02 8.57
C SER A 114 -4.73 -4.11 7.53
N GLY A 115 -5.44 -4.69 6.57
CA GLY A 115 -6.15 -3.91 5.53
C GLY A 115 -7.29 -3.06 6.07
N GLU A 116 -7.86 -3.47 7.22
CA GLU A 116 -9.01 -2.81 7.84
C GLU A 116 -8.74 -1.34 8.16
N MET A 117 -7.52 -1.01 8.59
CA MET A 117 -7.12 0.38 8.87
C MET A 117 -7.19 1.27 7.62
N TYR A 118 -7.02 0.70 6.43
CA TYR A 118 -7.03 1.41 5.15
C TYR A 118 -8.32 1.19 4.37
N GLY A 119 -9.35 0.59 4.99
CA GLY A 119 -10.61 0.27 4.33
C GLY A 119 -10.50 -0.81 3.26
N ALA A 120 -9.46 -1.65 3.32
CA ALA A 120 -9.25 -2.79 2.45
C ALA A 120 -9.76 -4.08 3.14
N ALA A 121 -10.46 -4.92 2.39
CA ALA A 121 -10.99 -6.19 2.90
C ALA A 121 -9.91 -7.27 3.16
N LYS A 122 -8.67 -7.04 2.71
CA LYS A 122 -7.56 -7.97 2.85
C LYS A 122 -6.35 -7.26 3.42
N ASP A 123 -5.57 -8.01 4.19
CA ASP A 123 -4.26 -7.56 4.65
C ASP A 123 -3.37 -7.12 3.48
N ILE A 124 -2.61 -6.06 3.73
CA ILE A 124 -1.71 -5.47 2.77
C ILE A 124 -0.30 -5.97 3.07
N THR A 125 0.24 -6.78 2.18
CA THR A 125 1.66 -7.17 2.22
C THR A 125 2.44 -6.29 1.26
N VAL A 126 3.43 -5.59 1.79
CA VAL A 126 4.35 -4.73 1.05
C VAL A 126 5.77 -5.19 1.25
N THR A 127 6.64 -4.89 0.30
CA THR A 127 8.07 -5.16 0.40
C THR A 127 8.81 -3.97 -0.16
N GLY A 128 9.68 -3.39 0.67
CA GLY A 128 10.64 -2.38 0.27
C GLY A 128 12.02 -2.99 0.05
N ILE A 129 12.81 -2.35 -0.81
CA ILE A 129 14.10 -2.85 -1.25
C ILE A 129 15.12 -1.72 -1.25
N ALA A 130 16.27 -1.96 -0.63
CA ALA A 130 17.42 -1.08 -0.76
C ALA A 130 18.69 -1.86 -1.08
N LYS A 131 19.55 -1.28 -1.91
CA LYS A 131 20.88 -1.81 -2.18
C LYS A 131 21.87 -1.25 -1.17
N ALA A 132 22.56 -2.13 -0.46
CA ALA A 132 23.71 -1.74 0.34
C ALA A 132 24.86 -1.32 -0.58
N ARG A 133 25.41 -0.13 -0.35
CA ARG A 133 26.56 0.37 -1.13
C ARG A 133 27.79 -0.46 -0.77
N ASP A 134 28.55 -0.83 -1.80
CA ASP A 134 29.95 -1.19 -1.60
C ASP A 134 30.70 0.08 -1.14
N VAL A 135 31.44 -0.04 -0.04
CA VAL A 135 32.59 0.84 0.15
C VAL A 135 33.75 0.12 -0.50
N LYS A 136 34.33 0.73 -1.53
CA LYS A 136 35.63 0.33 -2.08
C LYS A 136 36.74 1.00 -1.29
#